data_AF-A0A1D5R7R0-F1
#
_entry.id   AF-A0A1D5R7R0-F1
#
_cell.length_a   1.000
_cell.length_b   1.000
_cell.length_c   1.000
_cell.angle_alpha   90.00
_cell.angle_beta   90.00
_cell.angle_gamma   90.00
#
_symmetry.space_group_name_H-M   'P 1'
#
loop_
_entity.id
_entity.type
_entity.pdbx_description
1 polymer ?
#
loop_
_entity_poly.entity_id
_entity_poly.type
_entity_poly.pdbx_seq_one_letter_code
_entity_poly.pdbx_strand_id
1 'polypeptide(L)'
;MRRIVFAGVILFCLLGDVGGVICRACNLAIPFHGCLLDLGTCQAKPAQYCKKVVHIKGGIEWYSVKGCTKNITECFKRTIKRRELVSTHCCRRPLCNF
;
A
#
# COMPACT_ATOMS: atom_id res chain seq x y z
N MET A 1 -35.44 -26.89 8.39
CA MET A 1 -34.91 -26.07 7.27
C MET A 1 -34.40 -24.67 7.67
N ARG A 2 -34.50 -24.22 8.94
CA ARG A 2 -33.97 -22.89 9.36
C ARG A 2 -32.48 -22.86 9.75
N ARG A 3 -31.88 -23.98 10.18
CA ARG A 3 -30.50 -24.00 10.73
C ARG A 3 -29.37 -23.81 9.69
N ILE A 4 -29.58 -24.23 8.44
CA ILE A 4 -28.55 -24.20 7.38
C ILE A 4 -28.32 -22.78 6.88
N VAL A 5 -29.37 -21.95 6.86
CA VAL A 5 -29.30 -20.56 6.38
C VAL A 5 -28.44 -19.70 7.31
N PHE A 6 -28.55 -19.88 8.64
CA PHE A 6 -27.73 -19.15 9.60
C PHE A 6 -26.24 -19.55 9.53
N ALA A 7 -25.93 -20.82 9.28
CA ALA A 7 -24.55 -21.28 9.12
C ALA A 7 -23.88 -20.67 7.87
N GLY A 8 -24.61 -20.55 6.76
CA GLY A 8 -24.11 -19.93 5.53
C GLY A 8 -23.81 -18.43 5.67
N VAL A 9 -24.66 -17.69 6.40
CA VAL A 9 -24.44 -16.25 6.66
C VAL A 9 -23.25 -16.03 7.59
N ILE A 10 -23.09 -16.85 8.64
CA ILE A 10 -21.93 -16.77 9.56
C ILE A 10 -20.63 -17.11 8.81
N LEU A 11 -20.65 -18.11 7.92
CA LEU A 11 -19.49 -18.47 7.10
C LEU A 11 -19.11 -17.35 6.10
N PHE A 12 -20.11 -16.70 5.49
CA PHE A 12 -19.87 -15.55 4.60
C PHE A 12 -19.34 -14.32 5.36
N CYS A 13 -19.79 -14.09 6.59
CA CYS A 13 -19.25 -13.04 7.46
C CYS A 13 -17.80 -13.33 7.91
N LEU A 14 -17.46 -14.59 8.19
CA LEU A 14 -16.09 -15.00 8.56
C LEU A 14 -15.09 -14.93 7.39
N LEU A 15 -15.54 -15.13 6.15
CA LEU A 15 -14.70 -14.94 4.95
C LEU A 15 -14.68 -13.50 4.42
N GLY A 16 -15.71 -12.69 4.71
CA GLY A 16 -15.76 -11.28 4.31
C GLY A 16 -14.81 -10.38 5.11
N ASP A 17 -14.39 -10.83 6.30
CA ASP A 17 -13.50 -10.10 7.20
C ASP A 17 -12.03 -10.55 7.07
N VAL A 18 -11.59 -10.88 5.85
CA VAL A 18 -10.17 -10.78 5.53
C VAL A 18 -9.86 -9.28 5.47
N GLY A 19 -9.74 -8.65 6.63
CA GLY A 19 -9.58 -7.21 6.89
C GLY A 19 -8.28 -6.60 6.33
N GLY A 20 -7.97 -6.92 5.09
CA GLY A 20 -6.86 -6.41 4.31
C GLY A 20 -7.26 -5.18 3.52
N VAL A 21 -6.34 -4.23 3.41
CA VAL A 21 -6.55 -2.99 2.65
C VAL A 21 -5.94 -3.12 1.27
N ILE A 22 -6.70 -2.72 0.24
CA ILE A 22 -6.19 -2.69 -1.14
C ILE A 22 -5.36 -1.43 -1.32
N CYS A 23 -4.15 -1.57 -1.84
CA CYS A 23 -3.20 -0.50 -2.09
C CYS A 23 -2.82 -0.44 -3.56
N ARG A 24 -2.42 0.73 -4.07
CA ARG A 24 -1.81 0.83 -5.41
C ARG A 24 -0.43 0.20 -5.39
N ALA A 25 -0.11 -0.60 -6.40
CA ALA A 25 1.22 -1.17 -6.60
C ALA A 25 1.83 -0.56 -7.87
N CYS A 26 2.91 0.20 -7.70
CA CYS A 26 3.62 0.87 -8.79
C CYS A 26 5.12 0.87 -8.50
N ASN A 27 5.92 0.31 -9.40
CA ASN A 27 7.36 0.23 -9.18
C ASN A 27 8.10 1.52 -9.55
N LEU A 28 7.52 2.32 -10.46
CA LEU A 28 8.09 3.59 -10.90
C LEU A 28 6.95 4.55 -11.28
N ALA A 29 6.71 5.53 -10.43
CA ALA A 29 5.86 6.67 -10.72
C ALA A 29 6.70 7.95 -10.83
N ILE A 30 6.51 8.71 -11.90
CA ILE A 30 7.20 9.99 -12.11
C ILE A 30 6.18 11.11 -11.89
N PRO A 31 6.57 12.24 -11.27
CA PRO A 31 5.73 13.42 -11.21
C PRO A 31 5.15 13.76 -12.59
N PHE A 32 3.89 14.18 -12.65
CA PHE A 32 3.15 14.58 -13.86
C PHE A 32 2.87 13.46 -14.90
N HIS A 33 3.62 12.36 -14.90
CA HIS A 33 3.43 11.23 -15.82
C HIS A 33 2.65 10.06 -15.21
N GLY A 34 2.49 10.03 -13.90
CA GLY A 34 1.79 8.94 -13.21
C GLY A 34 2.67 7.69 -13.09
N CYS A 35 2.05 6.51 -13.13
CA CYS A 35 2.75 5.23 -12.95
C CYS A 35 3.20 4.65 -14.31
N LEU A 36 4.50 4.50 -14.50
CA LEU A 36 5.09 3.90 -15.71
C LEU A 36 5.19 2.37 -15.60
N LEU A 37 5.55 1.88 -14.41
CA LEU A 37 5.66 0.44 -14.11
C LEU A 37 4.52 0.02 -13.18
N ASP A 38 3.32 -0.05 -13.75
CA ASP A 38 2.09 -0.36 -13.01
C ASP A 38 1.94 -1.86 -12.80
N LEU A 39 1.85 -2.23 -11.52
CA LEU A 39 1.56 -3.60 -11.09
C LEU A 39 0.09 -3.74 -10.68
N GLY A 40 -0.71 -2.69 -10.87
CA GLY A 40 -2.11 -2.64 -10.49
C GLY A 40 -2.27 -2.41 -8.99
N THR A 41 -2.69 -3.45 -8.27
CA THR A 41 -2.99 -3.35 -6.84
C THR A 41 -2.36 -4.50 -6.05
N CYS A 42 -2.15 -4.26 -4.76
CA CYS A 42 -1.76 -5.29 -3.82
C CYS A 42 -2.70 -5.28 -2.62
N GLN A 43 -2.94 -6.45 -2.03
CA GLN A 43 -3.75 -6.58 -0.82
C GLN A 43 -2.82 -6.66 0.39
N ALA A 44 -2.88 -5.64 1.25
CA ALA A 44 -2.14 -5.64 2.50
C ALA A 44 -2.84 -6.57 3.50
N LYS A 45 -2.10 -7.51 4.08
CA LYS A 45 -2.59 -8.42 5.12
C LYS A 45 -2.90 -7.66 6.42
N PRO A 46 -3.60 -8.29 7.39
CA PRO A 46 -3.68 -7.76 8.75
C PRO A 46 -2.26 -7.44 9.28
N ALA A 47 -2.07 -6.24 9.84
CA ALA A 47 -0.78 -5.65 10.26
C ALA A 47 0.16 -5.12 9.15
N GLN A 48 -0.26 -5.16 7.88
CA GLN A 48 0.42 -4.43 6.79
C GLN A 48 -0.30 -3.13 6.45
N TYR A 49 0.41 -2.24 5.76
CA TYR A 49 -0.05 -0.91 5.37
C TYR A 49 0.23 -0.67 3.88
N CYS A 50 -0.50 0.27 3.29
CA CYS A 50 -0.11 0.83 2.01
C CYS A 50 1.10 1.74 2.22
N LYS A 51 2.11 1.62 1.36
CA LYS A 51 3.30 2.47 1.37
C LYS A 51 3.43 3.28 0.08
N LYS A 52 4.04 4.46 0.23
CA LYS A 52 4.55 5.32 -0.82
C LYS A 52 5.96 5.75 -0.44
N VAL A 53 6.95 5.30 -1.19
CA VAL A 53 8.35 5.69 -1.05
C VAL A 53 8.60 6.80 -2.07
N VAL A 54 9.01 7.97 -1.59
CA VAL A 54 9.28 9.14 -2.42
C VAL A 54 10.79 9.35 -2.45
N HIS A 55 11.36 9.39 -3.65
CA HIS A 55 12.76 9.69 -3.89
C HIS A 55 12.88 11.15 -4.30
N ILE A 56 13.54 11.95 -3.47
CA ILE A 56 13.71 13.39 -3.66
C ILE A 56 15.18 13.65 -4.00
N LYS A 57 15.43 14.41 -5.07
CA LYS A 57 16.78 14.79 -5.51
C LYS A 57 16.77 16.26 -5.88
N GLY A 58 17.69 17.04 -5.32
CA GLY A 58 17.73 18.50 -5.57
C GLY A 58 16.49 19.25 -5.08
N GLY A 59 15.76 18.72 -4.09
CA GLY A 59 14.57 19.35 -3.51
C GLY A 59 13.24 19.04 -4.22
N ILE A 60 13.28 18.33 -5.34
CA ILE A 60 12.10 17.89 -6.10
C ILE A 60 11.90 16.38 -5.98
N GLU A 61 10.65 15.92 -5.98
CA GLU A 61 10.33 14.51 -6.16
C GLU A 61 10.84 14.08 -7.53
N TRP A 62 11.72 13.07 -7.55
CA TRP A 62 12.28 12.51 -8.79
C TRP A 62 11.41 11.35 -9.27
N TYR A 63 11.07 10.43 -8.36
CA TYR A 63 10.11 9.37 -8.58
C TYR A 63 9.55 8.83 -7.27
N SER A 64 8.45 8.09 -7.34
CA SER A 64 7.89 7.36 -6.21
C SER A 64 7.56 5.90 -6.53
N VAL A 65 7.60 5.08 -5.48
CA VAL A 65 7.31 3.65 -5.51
C VAL A 65 6.14 3.39 -4.56
N LYS A 66 5.11 2.70 -5.03
CA LYS A 66 3.88 2.44 -4.29
C LYS A 66 3.70 0.94 -4.13
N GLY A 67 3.17 0.51 -2.99
CA GLY A 67 2.82 -0.89 -2.79
C GLY A 67 2.36 -1.18 -1.37
N CYS A 68 2.51 -2.44 -0.98
CA CYS A 68 2.19 -2.92 0.36
C CYS A 68 3.49 -3.10 1.15
N THR A 69 3.48 -2.73 2.42
CA THR A 69 4.63 -2.97 3.31
C THR A 69 4.81 -4.45 3.57
N LYS A 70 6.05 -4.95 3.65
CA LYS A 70 6.29 -6.30 4.20
C LYS A 70 6.15 -6.30 5.72
N ASN A 71 6.62 -5.24 6.37
CA ASN A 71 6.59 -5.05 7.82
C ASN A 71 6.35 -3.55 8.16
N ILE A 72 5.74 -3.25 9.32
CA ILE A 72 5.49 -1.89 9.82
C ILE A 72 6.78 -1.08 10.00
N THR A 73 7.91 -1.75 10.20
CA THR A 73 9.22 -1.10 10.30
C THR A 73 9.63 -0.37 9.02
N GLU A 74 8.99 -0.61 7.87
CA GLU A 74 9.23 0.15 6.63
C GLU A 74 8.64 1.56 6.67
N CYS A 75 7.69 1.83 7.56
CA CYS A 75 6.93 3.06 7.61
C CYS A 75 7.67 4.22 8.29
N PHE A 76 7.37 5.44 7.84
CA PHE A 76 7.86 6.71 8.42
C PHE A 76 9.39 6.80 8.48
N LYS A 77 10.06 6.15 7.52
CA LYS A 77 11.51 6.19 7.38
C LYS A 77 11.92 7.35 6.49
N ARG A 78 12.90 8.12 6.95
CA ARG A 78 13.59 9.14 6.15
C ARG A 78 15.07 8.82 6.13
N THR A 79 15.63 8.58 4.95
CA THR A 79 17.03 8.21 4.77
C THR A 79 17.68 9.14 3.75
N ILE A 80 18.89 9.60 4.04
CA ILE A 80 19.69 10.38 3.09
C ILE A 80 20.74 9.45 2.51
N LYS A 81 20.69 9.19 1.20
CA LYS A 81 21.68 8.38 0.48
C LYS A 81 22.25 9.21 -0.66
N ARG A 82 23.58 9.46 -0.67
CA ARG A 82 24.28 10.10 -1.80
C ARG A 82 23.56 11.35 -2.38
N ARG A 83 23.10 12.27 -1.53
CA ARG A 83 22.32 13.49 -1.86
C ARG A 83 20.87 13.24 -2.34
N GLU A 84 20.40 12.02 -2.32
CA GLU A 84 18.99 11.66 -2.50
C GLU A 84 18.33 11.46 -1.14
N LEU A 85 17.16 12.05 -0.98
CA LEU A 85 16.35 11.93 0.22
C LEU A 85 15.22 10.95 -0.07
N VAL A 86 15.21 9.84 0.64
CA VAL A 86 14.20 8.80 0.52
C VAL A 86 13.26 8.92 1.71
N SER A 87 11.98 9.17 1.44
CA SER A 87 10.93 9.27 2.47
C SER A 87 9.86 8.21 2.25
N THR A 88 9.57 7.41 3.26
CA THR A 88 8.51 6.39 3.19
C THR A 88 7.31 6.82 4.01
N HIS A 89 6.17 6.97 3.35
CA HIS A 89 4.88 7.26 3.97
C HIS A 89 3.98 6.04 3.94
N CYS A 90 3.27 5.79 5.04
CA CYS A 90 2.33 4.69 5.15
C CYS A 90 0.93 5.17 5.54
N CYS A 91 -0.08 4.44 5.07
CA CYS A 91 -1.48 4.70 5.36
C CYS A 91 -2.30 3.41 5.35
N ARG A 92 -3.48 3.43 5.97
CA ARG A 92 -4.31 2.24 6.24
C ARG A 92 -5.71 2.32 5.62
N ARG A 93 -5.92 3.19 4.63
CA ARG A 93 -7.18 3.30 3.90
C ARG A 93 -7.03 2.67 2.50
N PRO A 94 -8.11 2.16 1.89
CA PRO A 94 -8.04 1.65 0.52
C PRO A 94 -7.50 2.72 -0.43
N LEU A 95 -6.53 2.36 -1.27
CA LEU A 95 -5.92 3.22 -2.30
C LEU A 95 -5.35 4.56 -1.79
N CYS A 96 -5.04 4.66 -0.50
CA CYS A 96 -4.55 5.91 0.11
C CYS A 96 -3.15 6.32 -0.35
N ASN A 97 -2.41 5.43 -1.00
CA ASN A 97 -1.04 5.67 -1.47
C ASN A 97 -0.98 6.20 -2.91
N PHE A 98 -1.98 6.99 -3.32
CA PHE A 98 -2.01 7.63 -4.63
C PHE A 98 -1.04 8.82 -4.74
#